data_AF-A0A7L9BJE2-F1
#
_entry.id   AF-A0A7L9BJE2-F1
#
_cell.length_a   1.000
_cell.length_b   1.000
_cell.length_c   1.000
_cell.angle_alpha   90.00
_cell.angle_beta   90.00
_cell.angle_gamma   90.00
#
_symmetry.space_group_name_H-M   'P 1'
#
loop_
_entity.id
_entity.type
_entity.pdbx_description
1 polymer ?
#
loop_
_entity_poly.entity_id
_entity_poly.type
_entity_poly.pdbx_seq_one_letter_code
_entity_poly.pdbx_strand_id
1 'polypeptide(L)'
;MILSRPLVRWFLAGAAALGAHAALAQDRFLDVINKRPSEVANDKRSEVILLPALAAMTAPPEPVNDLDAIVLLDTATGSRWQRLDAWAAAPQQRAALEALARATRPFPKNELGMAFALPYGQVSGARDAMRLDLHADLGEDPTIAAARPLYLPRLRWLVALAHIEATRLNADAKPAEAFDVLINAMNLGRQMADRELSQEVRFGLESMAQSLHRIRDIAYTDSKSAKALTPEQILAVMERLDEERLLTDRIRFPVGDRAAIEQLIARVYGSRDVPDAKRVAPVLARLGSTQRPLTLFQESARWEQAAASLAGRNEMAAQLAEVYGDWEGKWRVSQFDRLMQTPWSYARVKGNDRFAIVGMLPDLSELFDLRMTVRVESVGTRTALGLHGYTIVNRSFPPTVTSARPRWFSEKEGDPFNPDKRDLRGVVALRYLRPETDTMGRPLEMNILTHSGFNFVRTLFKEDMLIYSVGSDNQDNRAAAIQNTASRVAGADYLIWPPLYAMVRQHLKDSGQLK
;
A
#
# COMPACT_ATOMS: atom_id res chain seq x y z
N MET A 1 11.01 69.47 -45.55
CA MET A 1 9.52 69.42 -45.47
C MET A 1 9.11 68.01 -45.88
N ILE A 2 8.82 67.16 -44.88
CA ILE A 2 8.60 65.72 -45.02
C ILE A 2 7.11 65.46 -44.79
N LEU A 3 6.42 64.86 -45.76
CA LEU A 3 5.04 64.37 -45.65
C LEU A 3 5.07 62.92 -46.15
N SER A 4 5.15 61.93 -45.26
CA SER A 4 4.05 61.25 -44.55
C SER A 4 3.23 60.30 -45.45
N ARG A 5 3.50 58.99 -45.30
CA ARG A 5 2.60 57.89 -45.65
C ARG A 5 1.91 57.41 -44.37
N PRO A 6 0.62 57.05 -44.40
CA PRO A 6 0.13 56.05 -43.46
C PRO A 6 -0.70 54.95 -44.15
N LEU A 7 -0.97 53.92 -43.34
CA LEU A 7 -1.98 52.86 -43.49
C LEU A 7 -1.58 51.63 -44.31
N VAL A 8 -1.02 50.62 -43.65
CA VAL A 8 -1.61 49.26 -43.50
C VAL A 8 -0.95 48.58 -42.30
N ARG A 9 -1.63 48.54 -41.14
CA ARG A 9 -1.34 47.60 -40.03
C ARG A 9 -2.58 47.43 -39.15
N TRP A 10 -3.47 46.53 -39.56
CA TRP A 10 -4.43 45.88 -38.66
C TRP A 10 -4.80 44.54 -39.27
N PHE A 11 -4.20 43.45 -38.79
CA PHE A 11 -4.75 42.09 -38.78
C PHE A 11 -3.64 41.16 -38.24
N LEU A 12 -3.53 41.04 -36.91
CA LEU A 12 -2.82 39.95 -36.22
C LEU A 12 -3.06 40.09 -34.70
N ALA A 13 -4.32 39.91 -34.28
CA ALA A 13 -4.68 39.85 -32.86
C ALA A 13 -5.82 38.85 -32.57
N GLY A 14 -5.98 37.83 -33.41
CA GLY A 14 -7.08 36.85 -33.29
C GLY A 14 -6.69 35.44 -32.85
N ALA A 15 -5.41 35.05 -32.91
CA ALA A 15 -5.00 33.65 -32.74
C ALA A 15 -4.41 33.31 -31.36
N ALA A 16 -4.06 34.30 -30.52
CA ALA A 16 -3.38 34.06 -29.24
C ALA A 16 -4.34 33.75 -28.05
N ALA A 17 -5.65 33.99 -28.19
CA ALA A 17 -6.60 33.83 -27.08
C ALA A 17 -7.13 32.40 -26.89
N LEU A 18 -7.03 31.54 -27.92
CA LEU A 18 -7.53 30.16 -27.86
C LEU A 18 -6.53 29.15 -27.27
N GLY A 19 -5.23 29.51 -27.17
CA GLY A 19 -4.21 28.69 -26.51
C GLY A 19 -4.10 28.89 -24.99
N ALA A 20 -4.43 30.09 -24.49
CA ALA A 20 -4.28 30.44 -23.07
C ALA A 20 -5.27 29.72 -22.15
N HIS A 21 -6.47 29.36 -22.64
CA HIS A 21 -7.50 28.71 -21.83
C HIS A 21 -7.19 27.22 -21.54
N ALA A 22 -6.41 26.55 -22.41
CA ALA A 22 -5.99 25.17 -22.18
C ALA A 22 -4.89 25.08 -21.12
N ALA A 23 -3.97 26.06 -21.07
CA ALA A 23 -2.92 26.14 -20.05
C ALA A 23 -3.48 26.51 -18.66
N LEU A 24 -4.44 27.44 -18.57
CA LEU A 24 -5.03 27.84 -17.28
C LEU A 24 -5.93 26.77 -16.64
N ALA A 25 -6.55 25.89 -17.43
CA ALA A 25 -7.31 24.77 -16.90
C ALA A 25 -6.43 23.64 -16.36
N GLN A 26 -5.14 23.57 -16.75
CA GLN A 26 -4.18 22.58 -16.26
C GLN A 26 -3.70 22.91 -14.83
N ASP A 27 -3.54 24.19 -14.49
CA ASP A 27 -3.00 24.64 -13.20
C ASP A 27 -3.87 24.20 -12.03
N ARG A 28 -5.19 24.45 -12.12
CA ARG A 28 -6.10 24.20 -10.98
C ARG A 28 -6.15 22.74 -10.52
N PHE A 29 -6.01 21.77 -11.44
CA PHE A 29 -6.08 20.35 -11.08
C PHE A 29 -4.76 19.88 -10.47
N LEU A 30 -3.64 20.41 -10.95
CA LEU A 30 -2.34 20.19 -10.34
C LEU A 30 -2.26 20.84 -8.96
N ASP A 31 -2.82 22.04 -8.78
CA ASP A 31 -2.90 22.71 -7.48
C ASP A 31 -3.64 21.86 -6.45
N VAL A 32 -4.73 21.19 -6.84
CA VAL A 32 -5.50 20.30 -5.94
C VAL A 32 -4.61 19.17 -5.41
N ILE A 33 -3.87 18.48 -6.29
CA ILE A 33 -3.03 17.34 -5.89
C ILE A 33 -1.68 17.77 -5.28
N ASN A 34 -1.19 18.97 -5.60
CA ASN A 34 0.05 19.52 -5.06
C ASN A 34 -0.13 20.31 -3.76
N LYS A 35 -1.38 20.60 -3.36
CA LYS A 35 -1.68 21.33 -2.12
C LYS A 35 -0.98 20.71 -0.92
N ARG A 36 -1.19 19.42 -0.65
CA ARG A 36 -0.59 18.79 0.55
C ARG A 36 0.94 18.65 0.47
N PRO A 37 1.52 18.16 -0.65
CA PRO A 37 2.97 18.19 -0.82
C PRO A 37 3.59 19.57 -0.54
N SER A 38 2.91 20.66 -0.93
CA SER A 38 3.41 22.03 -0.71
C SER A 38 3.33 22.51 0.75
N GLU A 39 2.49 21.90 1.58
CA GLU A 39 2.32 22.24 3.00
C GLU A 39 3.39 21.61 3.90
N VAL A 40 4.17 20.64 3.39
CA VAL A 40 5.20 19.93 4.15
C VAL A 40 6.50 20.75 4.19
N ALA A 41 6.93 21.11 5.40
CA ALA A 41 8.19 21.83 5.63
C ALA A 41 9.39 21.03 5.10
N ASN A 42 10.37 21.73 4.51
CA ASN A 42 11.46 21.09 3.76
C ASN A 42 12.33 20.12 4.60
N ASP A 43 12.50 20.42 5.89
CA ASP A 43 13.19 19.57 6.88
C ASP A 43 12.39 18.33 7.29
N LYS A 44 11.11 18.26 6.94
CA LYS A 44 10.21 17.12 7.15
C LYS A 44 9.98 16.29 5.87
N ARG A 45 10.65 16.61 4.76
CA ARG A 45 10.51 15.93 3.46
C ARG A 45 11.44 14.73 3.35
N SER A 46 10.89 13.52 3.30
CA SER A 46 11.68 12.28 3.26
C SER A 46 12.33 12.05 1.90
N GLU A 47 11.71 12.51 0.82
CA GLU A 47 12.20 12.35 -0.55
C GLU A 47 13.54 13.07 -0.79
N VAL A 48 13.79 14.17 -0.07
CA VAL A 48 15.07 14.90 -0.15
C VAL A 48 16.24 14.03 0.31
N ILE A 49 15.98 13.09 1.23
CA ILE A 49 16.96 12.12 1.73
C ILE A 49 16.97 10.87 0.85
N LEU A 50 15.79 10.37 0.47
CA LEU A 50 15.63 9.09 -0.22
C LEU A 50 16.07 9.13 -1.69
N LEU A 51 15.60 10.13 -2.46
CA LEU A 51 15.78 10.12 -3.91
C LEU A 51 17.25 10.06 -4.36
N PRO A 52 18.20 10.81 -3.75
CA PRO A 52 19.61 10.68 -4.10
C PRO A 52 20.16 9.27 -3.87
N ALA A 53 19.76 8.61 -2.78
CA ALA A 53 20.19 7.24 -2.48
C ALA A 53 19.55 6.22 -3.43
N LEU A 54 18.27 6.39 -3.76
CA LEU A 54 17.55 5.53 -4.72
C LEU A 54 18.13 5.62 -6.13
N ALA A 55 18.57 6.80 -6.55
CA ALA A 55 19.21 7.00 -7.84
C ALA A 55 20.56 6.25 -7.94
N ALA A 56 21.29 6.15 -6.83
CA ALA A 56 22.55 5.42 -6.74
C ALA A 56 22.38 3.89 -6.66
N MET A 57 21.19 3.39 -6.32
CA MET A 57 20.94 1.94 -6.25
C MET A 57 21.15 1.26 -7.60
N THR A 58 21.76 0.08 -7.56
CA THR A 58 21.81 -0.82 -8.71
C THR A 58 20.54 -1.68 -8.76
N ALA A 59 20.15 -2.08 -9.96
CA ALA A 59 19.00 -2.96 -10.15
C ALA A 59 19.20 -4.29 -9.39
N PRO A 60 18.13 -4.85 -8.81
CA PRO A 60 18.21 -6.17 -8.20
C PRO A 60 18.56 -7.23 -9.27
N PRO A 61 19.22 -8.34 -8.87
CA PRO A 61 19.66 -9.38 -9.79
C PRO A 61 18.51 -10.11 -10.49
N GLU A 62 17.28 -9.95 -10.00
CA GLU A 62 16.05 -10.48 -10.57
C GLU A 62 14.88 -9.53 -10.29
N PRO A 63 13.76 -9.61 -11.04
CA PRO A 63 12.59 -8.78 -10.76
C PRO A 63 12.02 -9.05 -9.35
N VAL A 64 12.14 -8.06 -8.47
CA VAL A 64 11.63 -8.09 -7.08
C VAL A 64 10.15 -7.69 -7.00
N ASN A 65 9.36 -8.05 -8.01
CA ASN A 65 7.97 -7.62 -8.11
C ASN A 65 7.06 -8.35 -7.12
N ASP A 66 7.51 -9.51 -6.62
CA ASP A 66 6.80 -10.33 -5.66
C ASP A 66 7.63 -10.47 -4.38
N LEU A 67 7.21 -9.78 -3.32
CA LEU A 67 7.86 -9.82 -2.02
C LEU A 67 7.63 -11.17 -1.32
N ASP A 68 6.54 -11.87 -1.62
CA ASP A 68 6.26 -13.18 -1.04
C ASP A 68 7.32 -14.18 -1.52
N ALA A 69 7.68 -14.12 -2.80
CA ALA A 69 8.76 -14.92 -3.37
C ALA A 69 10.13 -14.66 -2.72
N ILE A 70 10.38 -13.44 -2.23
CA ILE A 70 11.63 -13.06 -1.56
C ILE A 70 11.64 -13.56 -0.11
N VAL A 71 10.52 -13.38 0.61
CA VAL A 71 10.41 -13.79 2.03
C VAL A 71 10.44 -15.30 2.19
N LEU A 72 10.03 -16.05 1.17
CA LEU A 72 10.03 -17.51 1.19
C LEU A 72 11.39 -18.15 0.87
N LEU A 73 12.40 -17.39 0.47
CA LEU A 73 13.72 -17.93 0.12
C LEU A 73 14.38 -18.70 1.26
N ASP A 74 15.08 -19.79 0.91
CA ASP A 74 15.99 -20.45 1.84
C ASP A 74 17.34 -19.72 1.86
N THR A 75 17.86 -19.43 3.04
CA THR A 75 19.20 -18.84 3.19
C THR A 75 20.30 -19.89 3.10
N ALA A 76 19.97 -21.16 3.37
CA ALA A 76 20.93 -22.27 3.40
C ALA A 76 21.17 -22.91 2.04
N THR A 77 20.23 -22.76 1.10
CA THR A 77 20.26 -23.45 -0.19
C THR A 77 19.94 -22.49 -1.33
N GLY A 78 20.67 -22.62 -2.45
CA GLY A 78 20.37 -21.92 -3.69
C GLY A 78 21.30 -20.76 -4.05
N SER A 79 21.71 -20.72 -5.32
CA SER A 79 22.49 -19.60 -5.89
C SER A 79 21.71 -18.27 -5.88
N ARG A 80 20.39 -18.33 -5.69
CA ARG A 80 19.50 -17.18 -5.68
C ARG A 80 19.71 -16.30 -4.44
N TRP A 81 19.74 -16.89 -3.24
CA TRP A 81 20.03 -16.16 -2.01
C TRP A 81 21.40 -15.49 -2.06
N GLN A 82 22.44 -16.21 -2.51
CA GLN A 82 23.79 -15.66 -2.62
C GLN A 82 23.87 -14.39 -3.48
N ARG A 83 23.14 -14.35 -4.62
CA ARG A 83 23.09 -13.14 -5.46
C ARG A 83 22.36 -11.98 -4.78
N LEU A 84 21.28 -12.26 -4.08
CA LEU A 84 20.49 -11.24 -3.37
C LEU A 84 21.23 -10.70 -2.14
N ASP A 85 21.91 -11.57 -1.41
CA ASP A 85 22.76 -11.22 -0.27
C ASP A 85 23.93 -10.33 -0.72
N ALA A 86 24.64 -10.72 -1.78
CA ALA A 86 25.70 -9.90 -2.37
C ALA A 86 25.19 -8.54 -2.87
N TRP A 87 23.99 -8.51 -3.47
CA TRP A 87 23.34 -7.25 -3.86
C TRP A 87 22.98 -6.39 -2.66
N ALA A 88 22.41 -6.97 -1.60
CA ALA A 88 22.02 -6.23 -0.39
C ALA A 88 23.22 -5.70 0.41
N ALA A 89 24.34 -6.41 0.37
CA ALA A 89 25.59 -6.02 1.03
C ALA A 89 26.37 -4.93 0.27
N ALA A 90 26.03 -4.63 -0.99
CA ALA A 90 26.76 -3.66 -1.78
C ALA A 90 26.64 -2.22 -1.21
N PRO A 91 27.69 -1.38 -1.33
CA PRO A 91 27.73 -0.08 -0.65
C PRO A 91 26.55 0.85 -0.96
N GLN A 92 26.06 0.83 -2.20
CA GLN A 92 24.92 1.65 -2.64
C GLN A 92 23.62 1.22 -1.96
N GLN A 93 23.42 -0.08 -1.77
CA GLN A 93 22.26 -0.65 -1.08
C GLN A 93 22.33 -0.35 0.42
N ARG A 94 23.50 -0.48 1.04
CA ARG A 94 23.72 -0.06 2.44
C ARG A 94 23.39 1.41 2.64
N ALA A 95 23.88 2.29 1.76
CA ALA A 95 23.56 3.71 1.79
C ALA A 95 22.06 3.99 1.63
N ALA A 96 21.35 3.20 0.81
CA ALA A 96 19.89 3.31 0.66
C ALA A 96 19.14 2.89 1.93
N LEU A 97 19.57 1.84 2.62
CA LEU A 97 19.00 1.43 3.91
C LEU A 97 19.27 2.47 5.01
N GLU A 98 20.45 3.08 5.02
CA GLU A 98 20.74 4.19 5.93
C GLU A 98 19.90 5.44 5.63
N ALA A 99 19.71 5.75 4.34
CA ALA A 99 18.82 6.82 3.90
C ALA A 99 17.38 6.54 4.33
N LEU A 100 16.91 5.30 4.18
CA LEU A 100 15.61 4.85 4.67
C LEU A 100 15.49 5.09 6.18
N ALA A 101 16.45 4.59 6.97
CA ALA A 101 16.47 4.77 8.42
C ALA A 101 16.46 6.24 8.86
N ARG A 102 17.10 7.15 8.11
CA ARG A 102 17.02 8.61 8.35
C ARG A 102 15.67 9.20 7.95
N ALA A 103 15.16 8.80 6.80
CA ALA A 103 13.92 9.28 6.20
C ALA A 103 12.65 8.82 6.94
N THR A 104 12.77 7.82 7.82
CA THR A 104 11.65 7.22 8.56
C THR A 104 11.83 7.30 10.07
N ARG A 105 12.73 8.17 10.56
CA ARG A 105 12.91 8.37 12.00
C ARG A 105 11.61 8.88 12.62
N PRO A 106 11.18 8.32 13.75
CA PRO A 106 10.10 8.92 14.52
C PRO A 106 10.56 10.28 15.05
N PHE A 107 9.71 11.29 14.94
CA PHE A 107 9.90 12.56 15.65
C PHE A 107 9.46 12.40 17.12
N PRO A 108 9.81 13.36 18.01
CA PRO A 108 9.36 13.35 19.40
C PRO A 108 7.85 13.17 19.52
N LYS A 109 7.41 12.64 20.67
CA LYS A 109 5.99 12.32 20.94
C LYS A 109 5.09 13.52 20.57
N ASN A 110 4.09 13.27 19.72
CA ASN A 110 3.09 14.23 19.17
C ASN A 110 3.46 14.97 17.87
N GLU A 111 4.61 14.71 17.26
CA GLU A 111 4.91 15.21 15.91
C GLU A 111 4.64 14.14 14.84
N LEU A 112 3.97 14.53 13.76
CA LEU A 112 3.92 13.71 12.56
C LEU A 112 5.34 13.51 12.04
N GLY A 113 5.66 12.26 11.68
CA GLY A 113 6.90 11.81 11.06
C GLY A 113 7.35 12.65 9.86
N MET A 114 8.46 12.27 9.24
CA MET A 114 8.75 12.79 7.90
C MET A 114 7.65 12.34 6.94
N ALA A 115 7.42 13.11 5.88
CA ALA A 115 6.44 12.80 4.85
C ALA A 115 7.10 12.77 3.47
N PHE A 116 6.65 11.87 2.60
CA PHE A 116 7.04 11.86 1.20
C PHE A 116 6.20 12.91 0.47
N ALA A 117 6.78 14.08 0.22
CA ALA A 117 6.04 15.28 -0.20
C ALA A 117 6.50 15.78 -1.57
N LEU A 118 6.89 14.87 -2.48
CA LEU A 118 7.30 15.24 -3.82
C LEU A 118 6.09 15.81 -4.60
N PRO A 119 6.17 17.02 -5.16
CA PRO A 119 5.12 17.55 -6.03
C PRO A 119 5.00 16.75 -7.34
N TYR A 120 3.80 16.74 -7.92
CA TYR A 120 3.51 16.14 -9.22
C TYR A 120 3.73 17.14 -10.37
N GLY A 121 4.23 16.63 -11.50
CA GLY A 121 4.48 17.42 -12.70
C GLY A 121 5.79 18.23 -12.67
N GLN A 122 5.98 19.05 -13.71
CA GLN A 122 7.20 19.81 -13.96
C GLN A 122 7.22 21.13 -13.16
N VAL A 123 7.18 21.04 -11.83
CA VAL A 123 7.19 22.22 -10.94
C VAL A 123 8.55 22.44 -10.28
N SER A 124 8.81 23.66 -9.80
CA SER A 124 10.10 24.03 -9.20
C SER A 124 10.53 23.12 -8.04
N GLY A 125 9.58 22.69 -7.21
CA GLY A 125 9.79 21.79 -6.07
C GLY A 125 10.14 20.35 -6.43
N ALA A 126 10.06 19.96 -7.71
CA ALA A 126 10.39 18.63 -8.22
C ALA A 126 11.70 18.59 -9.04
N ARG A 127 12.39 19.73 -9.22
CA ARG A 127 13.55 19.84 -10.13
C ARG A 127 14.67 18.84 -9.86
N ASP A 128 15.03 18.62 -8.59
CA ASP A 128 16.10 17.68 -8.26
C ASP A 128 15.67 16.23 -8.52
N ALA A 129 14.42 15.90 -8.23
CA ALA A 129 13.84 14.61 -8.57
C ALA A 129 13.80 14.38 -10.09
N MET A 130 13.50 15.41 -10.88
CA MET A 130 13.53 15.35 -12.34
C MET A 130 14.94 15.09 -12.88
N ARG A 131 15.98 15.72 -12.31
CA ARG A 131 17.38 15.46 -12.68
C ARG A 131 17.81 14.02 -12.41
N LEU A 132 17.22 13.39 -11.40
CA LEU A 132 17.45 12.00 -11.04
C LEU A 132 16.56 11.01 -11.80
N ASP A 133 15.63 11.49 -12.64
CA ASP A 133 14.57 10.69 -13.26
C ASP A 133 13.67 9.95 -12.26
N LEU A 134 13.47 10.54 -11.07
CA LEU A 134 12.68 9.98 -9.98
C LEU A 134 11.52 10.89 -9.59
N HIS A 135 10.72 11.30 -10.58
CA HIS A 135 9.58 12.20 -10.41
C HIS A 135 8.26 11.59 -10.91
N ALA A 136 7.14 12.24 -10.60
CA ALA A 136 5.86 11.89 -11.21
C ALA A 136 5.72 12.59 -12.56
N ASP A 137 6.05 11.86 -13.63
CA ASP A 137 5.95 12.34 -15.01
C ASP A 137 4.48 12.32 -15.46
N LEU A 138 4.02 13.43 -16.04
CA LEU A 138 2.65 13.60 -16.53
C LEU A 138 2.55 13.55 -18.07
N GLY A 139 3.67 13.28 -18.75
CA GLY A 139 3.78 13.30 -20.20
C GLY A 139 3.95 14.69 -20.81
N GLU A 140 4.09 14.73 -22.14
CA GLU A 140 4.27 15.98 -22.92
C GLU A 140 3.09 16.94 -22.78
N ASP A 141 1.87 16.39 -22.78
CA ASP A 141 0.64 17.10 -22.41
C ASP A 141 0.31 16.75 -20.96
N PRO A 142 0.62 17.60 -19.96
CA PRO A 142 0.65 17.20 -18.54
C PRO A 142 -0.71 16.69 -18.06
N THR A 143 -0.91 15.38 -18.05
CA THR A 143 -2.21 14.74 -17.76
C THR A 143 -2.08 13.85 -16.54
N ILE A 144 -2.86 14.12 -15.49
CA ILE A 144 -2.77 13.37 -14.24
C ILE A 144 -3.19 11.91 -14.46
N ALA A 145 -4.14 11.64 -15.37
CA ALA A 145 -4.51 10.28 -15.73
C ALA A 145 -3.38 9.49 -16.42
N ALA A 146 -2.40 10.19 -16.98
CA ALA A 146 -1.19 9.62 -17.57
C ALA A 146 -0.01 9.59 -16.57
N ALA A 147 -0.23 9.91 -15.29
CA ALA A 147 0.83 10.05 -14.32
C ALA A 147 1.63 8.75 -14.16
N ARG A 148 2.94 8.86 -14.33
CA ARG A 148 3.93 7.80 -14.12
C ARG A 148 4.84 8.19 -12.96
N PRO A 149 4.60 7.67 -11.75
CA PRO A 149 5.51 7.85 -10.63
C PRO A 149 6.81 7.06 -10.84
N LEU A 150 7.80 7.69 -11.48
CA LEU A 150 9.06 7.03 -11.87
C LEU A 150 9.92 6.61 -10.67
N TYR A 151 9.66 7.17 -9.48
CA TYR A 151 10.30 6.74 -8.23
C TYR A 151 9.72 5.44 -7.66
N LEU A 152 8.47 5.04 -7.99
CA LEU A 152 7.83 3.85 -7.39
C LEU A 152 8.62 2.55 -7.64
N PRO A 153 9.15 2.26 -8.85
CA PRO A 153 10.01 1.10 -9.05
C PRO A 153 11.23 1.07 -8.13
N ARG A 154 11.87 2.22 -7.90
CA ARG A 154 13.03 2.31 -6.99
C ARG A 154 12.62 2.13 -5.53
N LEU A 155 11.46 2.65 -5.13
CA LEU A 155 10.92 2.39 -3.79
C LEU A 155 10.59 0.90 -3.59
N ARG A 156 10.06 0.21 -4.61
CA ARG A 156 9.86 -1.26 -4.55
C ARG A 156 11.19 -1.99 -4.35
N TRP A 157 12.27 -1.56 -5.02
CA TRP A 157 13.61 -2.12 -4.78
C TRP A 157 14.09 -1.88 -3.35
N LEU A 158 13.84 -0.70 -2.79
CA LEU A 158 14.21 -0.36 -1.42
C LEU A 158 13.44 -1.21 -0.39
N VAL A 159 12.14 -1.44 -0.58
CA VAL A 159 11.35 -2.33 0.29
C VAL A 159 11.82 -3.77 0.16
N ALA A 160 12.07 -4.27 -1.05
CA ALA A 160 12.65 -5.60 -1.26
C ALA A 160 14.01 -5.75 -0.57
N LEU A 161 14.87 -4.75 -0.70
CA LEU A 161 16.16 -4.69 -0.02
C LEU A 161 16.00 -4.75 1.51
N ALA A 162 15.04 -4.02 2.09
CA ALA A 162 14.77 -4.07 3.52
C ALA A 162 14.36 -5.48 3.99
N HIS A 163 13.54 -6.20 3.20
CA HIS A 163 13.14 -7.57 3.53
C HIS A 163 14.28 -8.59 3.39
N ILE A 164 15.15 -8.42 2.38
CA ILE A 164 16.36 -9.23 2.21
C ILE A 164 17.31 -9.00 3.37
N GLU A 165 17.57 -7.74 3.71
CA GLU A 165 18.45 -7.38 4.83
C GLU A 165 17.91 -7.92 6.16
N ALA A 166 16.60 -7.81 6.41
CA ALA A 166 15.99 -8.38 7.61
C ALA A 166 16.19 -9.91 7.69
N THR A 167 16.16 -10.60 6.55
CA THR A 167 16.44 -12.03 6.46
C THR A 167 17.90 -12.34 6.76
N ARG A 168 18.83 -11.54 6.21
CA ARG A 168 20.27 -11.63 6.47
C ARG A 168 20.60 -11.42 7.95
N LEU A 169 20.07 -10.35 8.56
CA LEU A 169 20.25 -10.04 9.97
C LEU A 169 19.67 -11.14 10.88
N ASN A 170 18.51 -11.70 10.53
CA ASN A 170 17.95 -12.81 11.30
C ASN A 170 18.81 -14.08 11.20
N ALA A 171 19.38 -14.39 10.02
CA ALA A 171 20.32 -15.49 9.85
C ALA A 171 21.61 -15.29 10.66
N ASP A 172 22.04 -14.03 10.83
CA ASP A 172 23.17 -13.63 11.68
C ASP A 172 22.81 -13.57 13.18
N ALA A 173 21.65 -14.09 13.60
CA ALA A 173 21.14 -14.04 14.97
C ALA A 173 20.97 -12.60 15.53
N LYS A 174 20.60 -11.65 14.68
CA LYS A 174 20.32 -10.24 15.01
C LYS A 174 18.87 -9.84 14.72
N PRO A 175 17.86 -10.52 15.30
CA PRO A 175 16.45 -10.27 15.01
C PRO A 175 15.97 -8.86 15.40
N ALA A 176 16.57 -8.24 16.42
CA ALA A 176 16.24 -6.86 16.81
C ALA A 176 16.65 -5.83 15.73
N GLU A 177 17.85 -5.96 15.17
CA GLU A 177 18.30 -5.12 14.04
C GLU A 177 17.41 -5.37 12.80
N ALA A 178 16.95 -6.61 12.60
CA ALA A 178 16.02 -6.94 11.51
C ALA A 178 14.66 -6.24 11.68
N PHE A 179 14.14 -6.14 12.92
CA PHE A 179 12.95 -5.35 13.21
C PHE A 179 13.13 -3.87 12.91
N ASP A 180 14.30 -3.29 13.19
CA ASP A 180 14.56 -1.88 12.88
C ASP A 180 14.38 -1.58 11.39
N VAL A 181 14.94 -2.44 10.54
CA VAL A 181 14.86 -2.30 9.08
C VAL A 181 13.42 -2.43 8.59
N LEU A 182 12.64 -3.39 9.11
CA LEU A 182 11.25 -3.60 8.72
C LEU A 182 10.32 -2.49 9.23
N ILE A 183 10.54 -1.97 10.43
CA ILE A 183 9.79 -0.81 10.95
C ILE A 183 10.05 0.42 10.08
N ASN A 184 11.28 0.60 9.59
CA ASN A 184 11.59 1.68 8.67
C ASN A 184 10.85 1.49 7.32
N ALA A 185 10.83 0.27 6.76
CA ALA A 185 10.06 -0.02 5.55
C ALA A 185 8.55 0.22 5.74
N MET A 186 7.99 -0.21 6.87
CA MET A 186 6.60 0.05 7.26
C MET A 186 6.32 1.56 7.36
N ASN A 187 7.20 2.34 7.98
CA ASN A 187 7.06 3.79 8.10
C ASN A 187 7.14 4.49 6.74
N LEU A 188 7.99 4.03 5.81
CA LEU A 188 7.96 4.49 4.43
C LEU A 188 6.60 4.19 3.78
N GLY A 189 6.07 2.98 3.98
CA GLY A 189 4.73 2.60 3.53
C GLY A 189 3.66 3.57 4.06
N ARG A 190 3.75 3.93 5.35
CA ARG A 190 2.86 4.92 5.97
C ARG A 190 2.95 6.31 5.33
N GLN A 191 4.15 6.77 4.97
CA GLN A 191 4.33 8.03 4.25
C GLN A 191 3.68 7.98 2.86
N MET A 192 3.82 6.85 2.16
CA MET A 192 3.24 6.65 0.83
C MET A 192 1.71 6.50 0.86
N ALA A 193 1.15 5.98 1.96
CA ALA A 193 -0.29 5.88 2.15
C ALA A 193 -1.00 7.25 2.24
N ASP A 194 -0.29 8.35 2.51
CA ASP A 194 -0.85 9.72 2.53
C ASP A 194 -0.76 10.45 1.18
N ARG A 195 -0.25 9.79 0.14
CA ARG A 195 -0.11 10.36 -1.20
C ARG A 195 -1.46 10.46 -1.92
N GLU A 196 -1.47 11.11 -3.07
CA GLU A 196 -2.71 11.47 -3.75
C GLU A 196 -3.12 10.47 -4.84
N LEU A 197 -2.19 9.74 -5.45
CA LEU A 197 -2.53 8.72 -6.45
C LEU A 197 -2.76 7.36 -5.78
N SER A 198 -3.80 6.67 -6.22
CA SER A 198 -4.19 5.34 -5.73
C SER A 198 -3.05 4.31 -5.78
N GLN A 199 -2.21 4.35 -6.81
CA GLN A 199 -1.04 3.46 -6.95
C GLN A 199 0.03 3.69 -5.87
N GLU A 200 0.21 4.93 -5.40
CA GLU A 200 1.12 5.26 -4.31
C GLU A 200 0.54 4.77 -2.98
N VAL A 201 -0.76 5.02 -2.76
CA VAL A 201 -1.46 4.59 -1.54
C VAL A 201 -1.48 3.07 -1.41
N ARG A 202 -1.77 2.37 -2.52
CA ARG A 202 -1.70 0.91 -2.61
C ARG A 202 -0.31 0.40 -2.21
N PHE A 203 0.75 0.93 -2.85
CA PHE A 203 2.12 0.58 -2.50
C PHE A 203 2.41 0.81 -1.01
N GLY A 204 1.91 1.91 -0.44
CA GLY A 204 2.05 2.23 0.97
C GLY A 204 1.42 1.18 1.89
N LEU A 205 0.14 0.85 1.65
CA LEU A 205 -0.60 -0.13 2.44
C LEU A 205 -0.03 -1.55 2.31
N GLU A 206 0.34 -1.97 1.10
CA GLU A 206 1.01 -3.26 0.84
C GLU A 206 2.32 -3.36 1.65
N SER A 207 3.17 -2.33 1.55
CA SER A 207 4.46 -2.29 2.24
C SER A 207 4.30 -2.34 3.76
N MET A 208 3.28 -1.67 4.31
CA MET A 208 2.96 -1.72 5.74
C MET A 208 2.54 -3.14 6.16
N ALA A 209 1.56 -3.74 5.48
CA ALA A 209 1.05 -5.07 5.81
C ALA A 209 2.16 -6.14 5.75
N GLN A 210 2.96 -6.13 4.68
CA GLN A 210 4.06 -7.08 4.49
C GLN A 210 5.17 -6.92 5.54
N SER A 211 5.52 -5.68 5.91
CA SER A 211 6.52 -5.42 6.94
C SER A 211 6.06 -5.92 8.31
N LEU A 212 4.80 -5.67 8.69
CA LEU A 212 4.19 -6.13 9.94
C LEU A 212 4.15 -7.67 10.02
N HIS A 213 3.72 -8.31 8.93
CA HIS A 213 3.75 -9.76 8.82
C HIS A 213 5.16 -10.32 8.96
N ARG A 214 6.15 -9.68 8.32
CA ARG A 214 7.55 -10.12 8.36
C ARG A 214 8.18 -9.95 9.74
N ILE A 215 7.81 -8.92 10.51
CA ILE A 215 8.22 -8.77 11.92
C ILE A 215 7.76 -9.99 12.73
N ARG A 216 6.51 -10.44 12.57
CA ARG A 216 6.05 -11.66 13.27
C ARG A 216 6.79 -12.91 12.81
N ASP A 217 7.04 -13.06 11.51
CA ASP A 217 7.75 -14.21 10.95
C ASP A 217 9.18 -14.34 11.49
N ILE A 218 9.90 -13.22 11.62
CA ILE A 218 11.22 -13.18 12.26
C ILE A 218 11.13 -13.57 13.74
N ALA A 219 10.17 -13.01 14.49
CA ALA A 219 9.96 -13.38 15.89
C ALA A 219 9.67 -14.89 16.06
N TYR A 220 8.82 -15.44 15.17
CA TYR A 220 8.51 -16.87 15.18
C TYR A 220 9.74 -17.72 14.85
N THR A 221 10.49 -17.35 13.82
CA THR A 221 11.70 -18.06 13.40
C THR A 221 12.76 -18.06 14.51
N ASP A 222 12.96 -16.91 15.17
CA ASP A 222 13.87 -16.79 16.32
C ASP A 222 13.41 -17.69 17.49
N SER A 223 12.10 -17.71 17.77
CA SER A 223 11.51 -18.54 18.84
C SER A 223 11.77 -20.06 18.67
N LYS A 224 11.96 -20.52 17.43
CA LYS A 224 12.22 -21.92 17.08
C LYS A 224 13.71 -22.22 16.88
N SER A 225 14.59 -21.22 16.96
CA SER A 225 16.02 -21.35 16.66
C SER A 225 16.91 -20.79 17.78
N ALA A 226 17.66 -19.71 17.50
CA ALA A 226 18.67 -19.14 18.39
C ALA A 226 18.07 -18.48 19.64
N LYS A 227 16.79 -18.06 19.58
CA LYS A 227 16.09 -17.35 20.67
C LYS A 227 16.89 -16.13 21.14
N ALA A 228 17.39 -15.36 20.19
CA ALA A 228 18.23 -14.20 20.41
C ALA A 228 17.44 -12.96 20.87
N LEU A 229 16.11 -12.93 20.65
CA LEU A 229 15.26 -11.83 21.12
C LEU A 229 15.15 -11.80 22.65
N THR A 230 15.43 -10.62 23.22
CA THR A 230 15.21 -10.37 24.65
C THR A 230 13.83 -9.74 24.91
N PRO A 231 13.30 -9.87 26.14
CA PRO A 231 12.07 -9.20 26.53
C PRO A 231 12.08 -7.69 26.31
N GLU A 232 13.21 -7.03 26.59
CA GLU A 232 13.38 -5.58 26.48
C GLU A 232 13.35 -5.13 25.02
N GLN A 233 13.95 -5.91 24.11
CA GLN A 233 13.91 -5.65 22.68
C GLN A 233 12.48 -5.74 22.13
N ILE A 234 11.72 -6.74 22.58
CA ILE A 234 10.29 -6.89 22.20
C ILE A 234 9.49 -5.67 22.68
N LEU A 235 9.67 -5.23 23.93
CA LEU A 235 8.98 -4.03 24.45
C LEU A 235 9.33 -2.78 23.63
N ALA A 236 10.61 -2.57 23.31
CA ALA A 236 11.04 -1.41 22.53
C ALA A 236 10.43 -1.40 21.11
N VAL A 237 10.30 -2.57 20.49
CA VAL A 237 9.63 -2.74 19.19
C VAL A 237 8.14 -2.45 19.31
N MET A 238 7.46 -3.01 20.32
CA MET A 238 6.04 -2.80 20.53
C MET A 238 5.70 -1.31 20.74
N GLU A 239 6.54 -0.57 21.47
CA GLU A 239 6.36 0.89 21.65
C GLU A 239 6.43 1.64 20.32
N ARG A 240 7.25 1.16 19.37
CA ARG A 240 7.38 1.76 18.04
C ARG A 240 6.22 1.41 17.10
N LEU A 241 5.55 0.29 17.35
CA LEU A 241 4.38 -0.18 16.59
C LEU A 241 3.05 0.34 17.14
N ASP A 242 3.08 1.25 18.12
CA ASP A 242 1.87 1.75 18.77
C ASP A 242 0.90 2.45 17.78
N GLU A 243 -0.41 2.37 18.06
CA GLU A 243 -1.48 2.78 17.12
C GLU A 243 -1.50 4.30 17.01
N GLU A 244 -1.17 4.99 18.11
CA GLU A 244 -0.98 6.44 18.12
C GLU A 244 0.13 6.89 17.16
N ARG A 245 1.03 5.99 16.76
CA ARG A 245 2.09 6.26 15.77
C ARG A 245 1.69 5.84 14.36
N LEU A 246 1.03 4.69 14.21
CA LEU A 246 0.61 4.18 12.88
C LEU A 246 -0.58 4.95 12.31
N LEU A 247 -1.51 5.39 13.16
CA LEU A 247 -2.67 6.22 12.81
C LEU A 247 -3.37 5.71 11.55
N THR A 248 -3.60 4.40 11.48
CA THR A 248 -4.15 3.72 10.29
C THR A 248 -5.54 4.27 9.92
N ASP A 249 -6.31 4.69 10.93
CA ASP A 249 -7.61 5.31 10.75
C ASP A 249 -7.56 6.77 10.25
N ARG A 250 -6.38 7.39 10.25
CA ARG A 250 -6.17 8.75 9.72
C ARG A 250 -5.60 8.77 8.31
N ILE A 251 -5.33 7.62 7.70
CA ILE A 251 -4.95 7.53 6.28
C ILE A 251 -6.10 8.12 5.48
N ARG A 252 -5.81 9.14 4.67
CA ARG A 252 -6.83 9.84 3.87
C ARG A 252 -7.12 9.08 2.59
N PHE A 253 -8.34 9.20 2.10
CA PHE A 253 -8.69 8.67 0.79
C PHE A 253 -7.97 9.47 -0.31
N PRO A 254 -7.34 8.81 -1.30
CA PRO A 254 -6.65 9.49 -2.39
C PRO A 254 -7.62 10.26 -3.28
N VAL A 255 -7.26 11.48 -3.66
CA VAL A 255 -8.08 12.33 -4.55
C VAL A 255 -7.45 12.57 -5.93
N GLY A 256 -6.24 12.07 -6.16
CA GLY A 256 -5.49 12.30 -7.40
C GLY A 256 -6.16 11.68 -8.62
N ASP A 257 -6.65 10.44 -8.51
CA ASP A 257 -7.39 9.79 -9.60
C ASP A 257 -8.73 10.50 -9.89
N ARG A 258 -9.35 11.15 -8.90
CA ARG A 258 -10.54 12.00 -9.10
C ARG A 258 -10.17 13.21 -9.93
N ALA A 259 -9.15 13.94 -9.50
CA ALA A 259 -8.65 15.13 -10.20
C ALA A 259 -8.22 14.79 -11.63
N ALA A 260 -7.67 13.59 -11.85
CA ALA A 260 -7.34 13.07 -13.16
C ALA A 260 -8.56 12.96 -14.08
N ILE A 261 -9.65 12.34 -13.61
CA ILE A 261 -10.86 12.22 -14.43
C ILE A 261 -11.56 13.58 -14.61
N GLU A 262 -11.60 14.43 -13.58
CA GLU A 262 -12.12 15.80 -13.72
C GLU A 262 -11.34 16.60 -14.78
N GLN A 263 -10.01 16.41 -14.84
CA GLN A 263 -9.16 16.99 -15.87
C GLN A 263 -9.50 16.43 -17.26
N LEU A 264 -9.70 15.11 -17.40
CA LEU A 264 -10.10 14.51 -18.67
C LEU A 264 -11.44 15.01 -19.17
N ILE A 265 -12.46 15.08 -18.29
CA ILE A 265 -13.77 15.64 -18.61
C ILE A 265 -13.62 17.09 -19.08
N ALA A 266 -12.84 17.91 -18.36
CA ALA A 266 -12.61 19.30 -18.76
C ALA A 266 -11.95 19.43 -20.15
N ARG A 267 -11.03 18.54 -20.51
CA ARG A 267 -10.34 18.56 -21.81
C ARG A 267 -11.23 18.12 -22.97
N VAL A 268 -11.98 17.04 -22.76
CA VAL A 268 -12.80 16.39 -23.78
C VAL A 268 -14.07 17.19 -24.09
N TYR A 269 -14.68 17.82 -23.09
CA TYR A 269 -15.92 18.60 -23.25
C TYR A 269 -15.67 20.12 -23.42
N GLY A 270 -14.53 20.64 -22.95
CA GLY A 270 -14.24 22.07 -22.99
C GLY A 270 -15.22 22.88 -22.16
N SER A 271 -15.93 23.83 -22.78
CA SER A 271 -17.01 24.61 -22.14
C SER A 271 -18.42 24.08 -22.47
N ARG A 272 -18.53 23.04 -23.29
CA ARG A 272 -19.82 22.49 -23.77
C ARG A 272 -20.27 21.33 -22.90
N ASP A 273 -21.55 20.99 -23.02
CA ASP A 273 -22.11 19.78 -22.38
C ASP A 273 -22.01 18.55 -23.28
N VAL A 274 -21.85 18.74 -24.59
CA VAL A 274 -21.68 17.66 -25.57
C VAL A 274 -20.19 17.33 -25.77
N PRO A 275 -19.80 16.05 -25.83
CA PRO A 275 -18.41 15.66 -26.08
C PRO A 275 -17.92 16.18 -27.43
N ASP A 276 -16.71 16.77 -27.46
CA ASP A 276 -16.08 17.17 -28.72
C ASP A 276 -15.42 15.94 -29.34
N ALA A 277 -16.09 15.30 -30.30
CA ALA A 277 -15.59 14.08 -30.96
C ALA A 277 -14.17 14.24 -31.52
N LYS A 278 -13.77 15.45 -31.93
CA LYS A 278 -12.41 15.73 -32.42
C LYS A 278 -11.36 15.76 -31.31
N ARG A 279 -11.77 15.90 -30.05
CA ARG A 279 -10.90 15.89 -28.86
C ARG A 279 -10.94 14.57 -28.10
N VAL A 280 -12.11 13.91 -28.04
CA VAL A 280 -12.31 12.63 -27.33
C VAL A 280 -11.25 11.62 -27.77
N ALA A 281 -11.20 11.32 -29.06
CA ALA A 281 -10.33 10.28 -29.60
C ALA A 281 -8.84 10.53 -29.38
N PRO A 282 -8.24 11.69 -29.75
CA PRO A 282 -6.81 11.90 -29.57
C PRO A 282 -6.40 11.97 -28.09
N VAL A 283 -7.24 12.52 -27.20
CA VAL A 283 -6.91 12.59 -25.77
C VAL A 283 -6.94 11.21 -25.13
N LEU A 284 -8.00 10.43 -25.35
CA LEU A 284 -8.17 9.13 -24.71
C LEU A 284 -7.28 8.06 -25.34
N ALA A 285 -7.01 8.13 -26.64
CA ALA A 285 -6.11 7.20 -27.32
C ALA A 285 -4.65 7.35 -26.83
N ARG A 286 -4.20 8.56 -26.50
CA ARG A 286 -2.87 8.79 -25.90
C ARG A 286 -2.74 8.09 -24.54
N LEU A 287 -3.79 8.11 -23.72
CA LEU A 287 -3.81 7.40 -22.44
C LEU A 287 -3.71 5.88 -22.65
N GLY A 288 -4.54 5.31 -23.52
CA GLY A 288 -4.55 3.86 -23.80
C GLY A 288 -3.28 3.34 -24.47
N SER A 289 -2.59 4.18 -25.24
CA SER A 289 -1.37 3.82 -25.98
C SER A 289 -0.06 4.14 -25.25
N THR A 290 -0.11 4.70 -24.04
CA THR A 290 1.10 5.12 -23.29
C THR A 290 2.10 3.97 -23.08
N GLN A 291 1.61 2.73 -22.89
CA GLN A 291 2.47 1.54 -22.76
C GLN A 291 2.68 0.78 -24.09
N ARG A 292 1.86 1.05 -25.11
CA ARG A 292 1.88 0.38 -26.42
C ARG A 292 1.63 1.41 -27.53
N PRO A 293 2.64 2.21 -27.94
CA PRO A 293 2.44 3.30 -28.89
C PRO A 293 1.85 2.86 -30.23
N LEU A 294 2.13 1.62 -30.65
CA LEU A 294 1.63 1.03 -31.90
C LEU A 294 0.11 0.80 -31.90
N THR A 295 -0.57 0.81 -30.75
CA THR A 295 -2.03 0.66 -30.68
C THR A 295 -2.78 1.98 -30.78
N LEU A 296 -2.09 3.12 -30.92
CA LEU A 296 -2.70 4.45 -30.93
C LEU A 296 -3.82 4.59 -31.99
N PHE A 297 -3.64 4.06 -33.19
CA PHE A 297 -4.66 4.11 -34.24
C PHE A 297 -5.90 3.27 -33.90
N GLN A 298 -5.71 2.10 -33.30
CA GLN A 298 -6.83 1.23 -32.88
C GLN A 298 -7.60 1.86 -31.72
N GLU A 299 -6.89 2.41 -30.73
CA GLU A 299 -7.50 3.15 -29.62
C GLU A 299 -8.23 4.40 -30.11
N SER A 300 -7.66 5.16 -31.05
CA SER A 300 -8.34 6.32 -31.64
C SER A 300 -9.65 5.95 -32.30
N ALA A 301 -9.67 4.92 -33.14
CA ALA A 301 -10.89 4.45 -33.80
C ALA A 301 -11.96 3.98 -32.80
N ARG A 302 -11.55 3.30 -31.72
CA ARG A 302 -12.45 2.89 -30.63
C ARG A 302 -13.09 4.11 -29.95
N TRP A 303 -12.30 5.13 -29.62
CA TRP A 303 -12.79 6.31 -28.93
C TRP A 303 -13.61 7.24 -29.83
N GLU A 304 -13.37 7.25 -31.14
CA GLU A 304 -14.25 7.93 -32.12
C GLU A 304 -15.66 7.31 -32.12
N GLN A 305 -15.74 5.98 -32.11
CA GLN A 305 -17.03 5.28 -32.06
C GLN A 305 -17.73 5.50 -30.72
N ALA A 306 -16.99 5.40 -29.60
CA ALA A 306 -17.54 5.60 -28.26
C ALA A 306 -17.95 7.06 -27.98
N ALA A 307 -17.37 8.05 -28.67
CA ALA A 307 -17.68 9.47 -28.45
C ALA A 307 -19.18 9.78 -28.59
N ALA A 308 -19.87 9.08 -29.49
CA ALA A 308 -21.30 9.27 -29.73
C ALA A 308 -22.19 8.75 -28.59
N SER A 309 -21.71 7.80 -27.79
CA SER A 309 -22.46 7.20 -26.68
C SER A 309 -22.17 7.85 -25.33
N LEU A 310 -21.17 8.74 -25.23
CA LEU A 310 -20.80 9.38 -23.97
C LEU A 310 -21.92 10.29 -23.44
N ALA A 311 -22.08 10.28 -22.11
CA ALA A 311 -22.98 11.17 -21.39
C ALA A 311 -22.64 12.65 -21.62
N GLY A 312 -23.59 13.54 -21.27
CA GLY A 312 -23.30 14.97 -21.17
C GLY A 312 -22.26 15.27 -20.08
N ARG A 313 -21.57 16.41 -20.17
CA ARG A 313 -20.53 16.83 -19.21
C ARG A 313 -21.04 16.85 -17.78
N ASN A 314 -22.21 17.45 -17.56
CA ASN A 314 -22.79 17.58 -16.22
C ASN A 314 -23.15 16.22 -15.63
N GLU A 315 -23.67 15.33 -16.46
CA GLU A 315 -24.00 13.97 -16.06
C GLU A 315 -22.74 13.15 -15.75
N MET A 316 -21.69 13.28 -16.57
CA MET A 316 -20.39 12.65 -16.35
C MET A 316 -19.75 13.12 -15.03
N ALA A 317 -19.82 14.44 -14.74
CA ALA A 317 -19.32 15.02 -13.50
C ALA A 317 -20.15 14.58 -12.29
N ALA A 318 -21.49 14.51 -12.42
CA ALA A 318 -22.36 14.00 -11.37
C ALA A 318 -22.08 12.52 -11.07
N GLN A 319 -21.89 11.70 -12.10
CA GLN A 319 -21.57 10.29 -11.95
C GLN A 319 -20.21 10.08 -11.28
N LEU A 320 -19.21 10.89 -11.63
CA LEU A 320 -17.90 10.88 -10.96
C LEU A 320 -18.04 11.26 -9.47
N ALA A 321 -18.81 12.30 -9.18
CA ALA A 321 -19.06 12.75 -7.80
C ALA A 321 -19.82 11.69 -6.98
N GLU A 322 -20.75 10.95 -7.57
CA GLU A 322 -21.45 9.83 -6.93
C GLU A 322 -20.47 8.70 -6.60
N VAL A 323 -19.65 8.27 -7.57
CA VAL A 323 -18.66 7.20 -7.36
C VAL A 323 -17.66 7.57 -6.27
N TYR A 324 -17.07 8.77 -6.34
CA TYR A 324 -16.11 9.22 -5.34
C TYR A 324 -16.75 9.51 -3.99
N GLY A 325 -17.96 10.08 -3.98
CA GLY A 325 -18.71 10.34 -2.75
C GLY A 325 -19.05 9.06 -2.01
N ASP A 326 -19.37 7.98 -2.72
CA ASP A 326 -19.60 6.65 -2.16
C ASP A 326 -18.32 6.10 -1.49
N TRP A 327 -17.19 6.12 -2.20
CA TRP A 327 -15.91 5.69 -1.62
C TRP A 327 -15.48 6.56 -0.44
N GLU A 328 -15.48 7.89 -0.58
CA GLU A 328 -15.05 8.80 0.49
C GLU A 328 -15.97 8.70 1.72
N GLY A 329 -17.28 8.57 1.52
CA GLY A 329 -18.25 8.34 2.59
C GLY A 329 -17.98 7.04 3.34
N LYS A 330 -17.77 5.95 2.59
CA LYS A 330 -17.43 4.64 3.15
C LYS A 330 -16.06 4.59 3.84
N TRP A 331 -15.09 5.38 3.38
CA TRP A 331 -13.74 5.39 3.95
C TRP A 331 -13.69 5.94 5.38
N ARG A 332 -14.65 6.79 5.76
CA ARG A 332 -14.71 7.45 7.07
C ARG A 332 -15.51 6.68 8.12
N VAL A 333 -16.26 5.66 7.70
CA VAL A 333 -17.09 4.86 8.61
C VAL A 333 -16.38 3.57 9.00
N SER A 334 -16.94 2.89 10.00
CA SER A 334 -16.50 1.54 10.35
C SER A 334 -16.81 0.57 9.21
N GLN A 335 -15.96 -0.44 9.02
CA GLN A 335 -16.21 -1.48 8.02
C GLN A 335 -17.52 -2.27 8.23
N PHE A 336 -18.05 -2.25 9.46
CA PHE A 336 -19.31 -2.90 9.82
C PHE A 336 -20.52 -1.97 9.75
N ASP A 337 -20.32 -0.73 9.31
CA ASP A 337 -21.43 0.19 9.10
C ASP A 337 -22.37 -0.35 8.02
N ARG A 338 -23.68 -0.08 8.16
CA ARG A 338 -24.68 -0.48 7.18
C ARG A 338 -24.36 0.06 5.78
N LEU A 339 -23.70 1.22 5.68
CA LEU A 339 -23.26 1.78 4.42
C LEU A 339 -22.32 0.83 3.66
N MET A 340 -21.44 0.10 4.34
CA MET A 340 -20.49 -0.84 3.74
C MET A 340 -21.17 -2.06 3.09
N GLN A 341 -22.41 -2.36 3.46
CA GLN A 341 -23.20 -3.45 2.86
C GLN A 341 -23.87 -3.04 1.54
N THR A 342 -23.87 -1.75 1.21
CA THR A 342 -24.45 -1.26 -0.04
C THR A 342 -23.50 -1.52 -1.21
N PRO A 343 -24.00 -1.98 -2.37
CA PRO A 343 -23.17 -2.18 -3.56
C PRO A 343 -22.42 -0.90 -3.94
N TRP A 344 -21.16 -1.05 -4.35
CA TRP A 344 -20.33 0.07 -4.81
C TRP A 344 -20.95 0.75 -6.02
N SER A 345 -21.00 2.08 -5.98
CA SER A 345 -21.52 2.89 -7.08
C SER A 345 -20.69 2.72 -8.35
N TYR A 346 -19.38 2.49 -8.20
CA TYR A 346 -18.47 2.18 -9.30
C TYR A 346 -18.87 0.93 -10.11
N ALA A 347 -19.48 -0.08 -9.46
CA ALA A 347 -19.92 -1.30 -10.15
C ALA A 347 -21.00 -1.04 -11.22
N ARG A 348 -21.76 0.06 -11.11
CA ARG A 348 -22.76 0.48 -12.12
C ARG A 348 -22.15 1.22 -13.31
N VAL A 349 -20.92 1.72 -13.13
CA VAL A 349 -20.21 2.56 -14.11
C VAL A 349 -19.20 1.74 -14.91
N LYS A 350 -18.57 0.75 -14.26
CA LYS A 350 -17.59 -0.14 -14.89
C LYS A 350 -18.24 -0.91 -16.05
N GLY A 351 -17.73 -0.71 -17.26
CA GLY A 351 -18.25 -1.35 -18.48
C GLY A 351 -19.48 -0.66 -19.08
N ASN A 352 -19.91 0.49 -18.56
CA ASN A 352 -20.97 1.29 -19.15
C ASN A 352 -20.38 2.31 -20.14
N ASP A 353 -20.61 2.11 -21.44
CA ASP A 353 -20.07 2.97 -22.50
C ASP A 353 -20.48 4.44 -22.36
N ARG A 354 -21.64 4.71 -21.75
CA ARG A 354 -22.12 6.08 -21.48
C ARG A 354 -21.19 6.83 -20.53
N PHE A 355 -20.54 6.12 -19.62
CA PHE A 355 -19.66 6.68 -18.59
C PHE A 355 -18.21 6.18 -18.73
N ALA A 356 -17.80 5.82 -19.95
CA ALA A 356 -16.50 5.20 -20.20
C ALA A 356 -15.31 6.00 -19.64
N ILE A 357 -15.37 7.34 -19.62
CA ILE A 357 -14.33 8.20 -19.04
C ILE A 357 -14.23 8.01 -17.51
N VAL A 358 -15.36 7.91 -16.80
CA VAL A 358 -15.36 7.60 -15.36
C VAL A 358 -14.96 6.14 -15.13
N GLY A 359 -15.34 5.25 -16.05
CA GLY A 359 -14.91 3.84 -16.05
C GLY A 359 -13.39 3.65 -16.19
N MET A 360 -12.63 4.68 -16.57
CA MET A 360 -11.16 4.64 -16.58
C MET A 360 -10.54 4.68 -15.18
N LEU A 361 -11.32 5.02 -14.15
CA LEU A 361 -10.83 4.96 -12.78
C LEU A 361 -10.36 3.54 -12.45
N PRO A 362 -9.23 3.38 -11.75
CA PRO A 362 -8.92 2.11 -11.12
C PRO A 362 -9.99 1.78 -10.07
N ASP A 363 -10.19 0.49 -9.82
CA ASP A 363 -11.11 0.05 -8.78
C ASP A 363 -10.52 0.34 -7.40
N LEU A 364 -11.03 1.37 -6.73
CA LEU A 364 -10.50 1.82 -5.44
C LEU A 364 -11.08 1.04 -4.25
N SER A 365 -12.03 0.10 -4.46
CA SER A 365 -12.56 -0.71 -3.36
C SER A 365 -11.48 -1.57 -2.71
N GLU A 366 -10.47 -1.98 -3.47
CA GLU A 366 -9.35 -2.79 -2.97
C GLU A 366 -8.51 -2.05 -1.89
N LEU A 367 -8.50 -0.71 -1.88
CA LEU A 367 -7.83 0.05 -0.84
C LEU A 367 -8.47 -0.17 0.54
N PHE A 368 -9.76 -0.49 0.60
CA PHE A 368 -10.47 -0.79 1.84
C PHE A 368 -10.00 -2.14 2.41
N ASP A 369 -9.91 -3.14 1.54
CA ASP A 369 -9.40 -4.48 1.85
C ASP A 369 -7.94 -4.38 2.36
N LEU A 370 -7.10 -3.60 1.68
CA LEU A 370 -5.71 -3.36 2.10
C LEU A 370 -5.63 -2.63 3.43
N ARG A 371 -6.45 -1.58 3.65
CA ARG A 371 -6.48 -0.87 4.94
C ARG A 371 -6.91 -1.81 6.08
N MET A 372 -7.88 -2.68 5.82
CA MET A 372 -8.30 -3.69 6.81
C MET A 372 -7.22 -4.71 7.10
N THR A 373 -6.50 -5.15 6.07
CA THR A 373 -5.31 -6.00 6.21
C THR A 373 -4.27 -5.31 7.10
N VAL A 374 -3.91 -4.05 6.84
CA VAL A 374 -2.95 -3.31 7.68
C VAL A 374 -3.41 -3.21 9.14
N ARG A 375 -4.71 -3.01 9.40
CA ARG A 375 -5.25 -2.95 10.77
C ARG A 375 -5.12 -4.28 11.50
N VAL A 376 -5.51 -5.39 10.86
CA VAL A 376 -5.39 -6.73 11.50
C VAL A 376 -3.92 -7.11 11.69
N GLU A 377 -3.07 -6.75 10.74
CA GLU A 377 -1.62 -6.97 10.79
C GLU A 377 -0.97 -6.16 11.92
N SER A 378 -1.40 -4.92 12.14
CA SER A 378 -0.90 -4.05 13.22
C SER A 378 -1.24 -4.64 14.61
N VAL A 379 -2.54 -4.85 14.87
CA VAL A 379 -3.04 -5.42 16.13
C VAL A 379 -2.48 -6.82 16.36
N GLY A 380 -2.45 -7.62 15.30
CA GLY A 380 -1.89 -8.97 15.31
C GLY A 380 -0.41 -9.01 15.65
N THR A 381 0.39 -8.09 15.10
CA THR A 381 1.83 -7.99 15.40
C THR A 381 2.08 -7.66 16.85
N ARG A 382 1.43 -6.63 17.39
CA ARG A 382 1.59 -6.26 18.80
C ARG A 382 1.13 -7.34 19.75
N THR A 383 -0.04 -7.94 19.48
CA THR A 383 -0.56 -9.05 20.29
C THR A 383 0.39 -10.25 20.25
N ALA A 384 0.85 -10.67 19.07
CA ALA A 384 1.76 -11.79 18.91
C ALA A 384 3.11 -11.56 19.63
N LEU A 385 3.70 -10.37 19.46
CA LEU A 385 4.93 -9.99 20.14
C LEU A 385 4.75 -9.98 21.66
N GLY A 386 3.64 -9.45 22.17
CA GLY A 386 3.34 -9.45 23.61
C GLY A 386 3.18 -10.85 24.20
N LEU A 387 2.47 -11.76 23.52
CA LEU A 387 2.34 -13.15 23.96
C LEU A 387 3.67 -13.92 23.83
N HIS A 388 4.45 -13.62 22.80
CA HIS A 388 5.78 -14.20 22.63
C HIS A 388 6.73 -13.75 23.74
N GLY A 389 6.74 -12.46 24.08
CA GLY A 389 7.47 -11.91 25.20
C GLY A 389 7.07 -12.53 26.53
N TYR A 390 5.77 -12.72 26.78
CA TYR A 390 5.28 -13.48 27.93
C TYR A 390 5.86 -14.89 27.97
N THR A 391 5.91 -15.58 26.83
CA THR A 391 6.41 -16.95 26.72
C THR A 391 7.91 -17.02 27.03
N ILE A 392 8.70 -16.04 26.59
CA ILE A 392 10.14 -15.96 26.91
C ILE A 392 10.35 -15.85 28.43
N VAL A 393 9.59 -14.98 29.10
CA VAL A 393 9.74 -14.74 30.55
C VAL A 393 9.25 -15.94 31.37
N ASN A 394 8.08 -16.49 31.04
CA ASN A 394 7.40 -17.49 31.87
C ASN A 394 7.68 -18.94 31.44
N ARG A 395 8.42 -19.12 30.33
CA ARG A 395 8.76 -20.44 29.74
C ARG A 395 7.54 -21.33 29.48
N SER A 396 6.38 -20.72 29.31
CA SER A 396 5.10 -21.36 29.10
C SER A 396 4.18 -20.41 28.34
N PHE A 397 3.27 -20.97 27.54
CA PHE A 397 2.30 -20.16 26.83
C PHE A 397 1.29 -19.53 27.80
N PRO A 398 0.86 -18.28 27.53
CA PRO A 398 -0.13 -17.62 28.35
C PRO A 398 -1.45 -18.41 28.34
N PRO A 399 -2.18 -18.51 29.46
CA PRO A 399 -3.46 -19.23 29.48
C PRO A 399 -4.56 -18.52 28.68
N THR A 400 -4.45 -17.19 28.49
CA THR A 400 -5.37 -16.41 27.66
C THR A 400 -4.61 -15.31 26.91
N VAL A 401 -5.21 -14.79 25.83
CA VAL A 401 -4.67 -13.62 25.10
C VAL A 401 -4.44 -12.40 26.01
N THR A 402 -5.17 -12.30 27.11
CA THR A 402 -5.09 -11.15 28.01
C THR A 402 -4.00 -11.24 29.08
N SER A 403 -3.34 -12.40 29.22
CA SER A 403 -2.38 -12.67 30.29
C SER A 403 -1.07 -11.90 30.15
N ALA A 404 -0.77 -11.33 28.97
CA ALA A 404 0.40 -10.47 28.77
C ALA A 404 0.20 -9.03 29.32
N ARG A 405 -0.99 -8.70 29.81
CA ARG A 405 -1.26 -7.40 30.43
C ARG A 405 -0.81 -7.34 31.90
N PRO A 406 -0.47 -6.15 32.41
CA PRO A 406 -0.26 -4.89 31.68
C PRO A 406 1.16 -4.76 31.12
N ARG A 407 2.05 -5.71 31.39
CA ARG A 407 3.49 -5.59 31.14
C ARG A 407 3.82 -5.35 29.67
N TRP A 408 3.13 -6.05 28.76
CA TRP A 408 3.42 -6.00 27.33
C TRP A 408 2.51 -5.03 26.58
N PHE A 409 1.26 -4.89 27.00
CA PHE A 409 0.31 -3.92 26.48
C PHE A 409 -0.68 -3.54 27.58
N SER A 410 -1.08 -2.28 27.60
CA SER A 410 -1.95 -1.70 28.62
C SER A 410 -3.42 -2.06 28.41
N GLU A 411 -3.88 -2.02 27.17
CA GLU A 411 -5.29 -2.18 26.81
C GLU A 411 -5.55 -3.41 25.94
N LYS A 412 -6.81 -3.85 25.94
CA LYS A 412 -7.26 -4.91 25.06
C LYS A 412 -7.51 -4.30 23.68
N GLU A 413 -6.72 -4.69 22.69
CA GLU A 413 -6.96 -4.30 21.30
C GLU A 413 -8.07 -5.15 20.67
N GLY A 414 -8.87 -4.53 19.80
CA GLY A 414 -9.98 -5.20 19.12
C GLY A 414 -9.51 -5.92 17.87
N ASP A 415 -10.04 -7.12 17.62
CA ASP A 415 -9.95 -7.78 16.33
C ASP A 415 -10.67 -6.94 15.28
N PRO A 416 -9.96 -6.38 14.28
CA PRO A 416 -10.60 -5.53 13.28
C PRO A 416 -11.71 -6.24 12.51
N PHE A 417 -11.61 -7.56 12.25
CA PHE A 417 -12.63 -8.34 11.54
C PHE A 417 -13.78 -8.82 12.43
N ASN A 418 -13.76 -8.55 13.73
CA ASN A 418 -14.83 -8.98 14.60
C ASN A 418 -15.91 -7.87 14.78
N PRO A 419 -17.15 -8.07 14.29
CA PRO A 419 -18.24 -7.12 14.46
C PRO A 419 -18.86 -7.16 15.87
N ASP A 420 -18.59 -8.20 16.66
CA ASP A 420 -19.18 -8.36 17.99
C ASP A 420 -18.68 -7.27 18.94
N LYS A 421 -19.63 -6.63 19.62
CA LYS A 421 -19.38 -5.65 20.70
C LYS A 421 -19.80 -6.17 22.09
N ARG A 422 -19.99 -7.49 22.22
CA ARG A 422 -20.63 -8.12 23.39
C ARG A 422 -19.75 -8.20 24.64
N ASP A 423 -18.47 -7.85 24.57
CA ASP A 423 -17.59 -7.84 25.75
C ASP A 423 -17.88 -6.64 26.67
N LEU A 424 -17.60 -6.74 27.97
CA LEU A 424 -17.91 -5.75 29.02
C LEU A 424 -17.33 -4.34 28.76
N ARG A 425 -16.39 -4.20 27.82
CA ARG A 425 -15.83 -2.93 27.33
C ARG A 425 -16.03 -2.69 25.82
N GLY A 426 -16.84 -3.50 25.16
CA GLY A 426 -17.17 -3.38 23.74
C GLY A 426 -16.09 -3.85 22.76
N VAL A 427 -14.94 -4.34 23.24
CA VAL A 427 -13.78 -4.73 22.42
C VAL A 427 -13.55 -6.23 22.48
N VAL A 428 -13.78 -6.94 21.38
CA VAL A 428 -13.45 -8.37 21.25
C VAL A 428 -12.04 -8.50 20.68
N ALA A 429 -11.14 -9.16 21.42
CA ALA A 429 -9.76 -9.34 20.97
C ALA A 429 -9.66 -10.45 19.93
N LEU A 430 -8.50 -10.53 19.29
CA LEU A 430 -8.07 -11.69 18.52
C LEU A 430 -8.32 -12.99 19.31
N ARG A 431 -8.70 -14.02 18.57
CA ARG A 431 -8.89 -15.35 19.12
C ARG A 431 -7.53 -15.98 19.43
N TYR A 432 -7.52 -16.77 20.49
CA TYR A 432 -6.35 -17.44 21.00
C TYR A 432 -6.71 -18.87 21.37
N LEU A 433 -5.92 -19.82 20.89
CA LEU A 433 -6.07 -21.24 21.19
C LEU A 433 -4.70 -21.86 21.51
N ARG A 434 -4.71 -22.76 22.49
CA ARG A 434 -3.63 -23.70 22.75
C ARG A 434 -4.12 -25.07 22.29
N PRO A 435 -3.55 -25.65 21.22
CA PRO A 435 -3.96 -26.97 20.76
C PRO A 435 -3.81 -28.01 21.87
N GLU A 436 -4.65 -29.03 21.81
CA GLU A 436 -4.90 -30.07 22.82
C GLU A 436 -5.43 -29.57 24.17
N THR A 437 -4.97 -28.43 24.67
CA THR A 437 -5.45 -27.86 25.93
C THR A 437 -6.87 -27.34 25.79
N ASP A 438 -7.12 -26.54 24.74
CA ASP A 438 -8.41 -25.90 24.51
C ASP A 438 -9.31 -26.72 23.54
N THR A 439 -8.80 -27.86 23.03
CA THR A 439 -9.46 -28.79 22.11
C THR A 439 -9.69 -30.18 22.72
N MET A 440 -9.76 -30.29 24.05
CA MET A 440 -10.07 -31.54 24.78
C MET A 440 -9.13 -32.71 24.42
N GLY A 441 -7.84 -32.44 24.35
CA GLY A 441 -6.78 -33.42 24.08
C GLY A 441 -6.58 -33.79 22.62
N ARG A 442 -7.25 -33.11 21.68
CA ARG A 442 -7.11 -33.37 20.23
C ARG A 442 -6.17 -32.36 19.58
N PRO A 443 -5.22 -32.78 18.72
CA PRO A 443 -4.48 -31.86 17.87
C PRO A 443 -5.42 -31.02 17.01
N LEU A 444 -5.00 -29.81 16.67
CA LEU A 444 -5.77 -28.92 15.78
C LEU A 444 -5.25 -29.08 14.35
N GLU A 445 -6.11 -29.50 13.42
CA GLU A 445 -5.81 -29.52 11.99
C GLU A 445 -6.30 -28.22 11.35
N MET A 446 -5.41 -27.55 10.62
CA MET A 446 -5.70 -26.31 9.90
C MET A 446 -5.46 -26.51 8.41
N ASN A 447 -6.45 -26.22 7.58
CA ASN A 447 -6.32 -26.14 6.13
C ASN A 447 -5.82 -24.75 5.74
N ILE A 448 -4.60 -24.65 5.23
CA ILE A 448 -3.98 -23.37 4.86
C ILE A 448 -4.11 -23.16 3.36
N LEU A 449 -4.82 -22.10 2.98
CA LEU A 449 -4.97 -21.64 1.61
C LEU A 449 -4.03 -20.46 1.36
N THR A 450 -3.18 -20.57 0.34
CA THR A 450 -2.18 -19.56 0.02
C THR A 450 -2.46 -18.91 -1.33
N HIS A 451 -2.10 -17.64 -1.49
CA HIS A 451 -2.20 -16.94 -2.77
C HIS A 451 -1.29 -17.53 -3.85
N SER A 452 -0.19 -18.16 -3.45
CA SER A 452 0.76 -18.84 -4.33
C SER A 452 0.28 -20.21 -4.81
N GLY A 453 -0.87 -20.70 -4.32
CA GLY A 453 -1.47 -21.97 -4.72
C GLY A 453 -0.88 -23.21 -4.01
N PHE A 454 0.11 -23.03 -3.12
CA PHE A 454 0.61 -24.08 -2.24
C PHE A 454 -0.32 -24.26 -1.06
N ASN A 455 -1.43 -24.97 -1.26
CA ASN A 455 -2.37 -25.29 -0.19
C ASN A 455 -1.91 -26.54 0.54
N PHE A 456 -1.97 -26.52 1.87
CA PHE A 456 -1.52 -27.64 2.69
C PHE A 456 -2.26 -27.72 4.01
N VAL A 457 -2.18 -28.89 4.65
CA VAL A 457 -2.73 -29.12 6.00
C VAL A 457 -1.61 -29.03 7.01
N ARG A 458 -1.85 -28.32 8.11
CA ARG A 458 -0.93 -28.26 9.25
C ARG A 458 -1.63 -28.75 10.51
N THR A 459 -1.02 -29.73 11.16
CA THR A 459 -1.41 -30.15 12.50
C THR A 459 -0.61 -29.39 13.55
N LEU A 460 -1.30 -28.81 14.53
CA LEU A 460 -0.71 -28.13 15.68
C LEU A 460 -0.95 -28.95 16.95
N PHE A 461 0.06 -28.97 17.82
CA PHE A 461 0.09 -29.78 19.04
C PHE A 461 0.18 -28.91 20.30
N LYS A 462 0.29 -29.55 21.47
CA LYS A 462 0.37 -28.88 22.78
C LYS A 462 1.49 -27.84 22.89
N GLU A 463 2.56 -27.99 22.13
CA GLU A 463 3.73 -27.09 22.10
C GLU A 463 3.55 -25.88 21.18
N ASP A 464 2.37 -25.71 20.59
CA ASP A 464 2.04 -24.57 19.77
C ASP A 464 1.05 -23.63 20.47
N MET A 465 1.04 -22.39 20.02
CA MET A 465 -0.03 -21.44 20.31
C MET A 465 -0.54 -20.90 18.99
N LEU A 466 -1.83 -20.58 18.95
CA LEU A 466 -2.50 -20.06 17.79
C LEU A 466 -3.15 -18.71 18.14
N ILE A 467 -2.89 -17.71 17.32
CA ILE A 467 -3.56 -16.41 17.34
C ILE A 467 -4.17 -16.21 15.96
N TYR A 468 -5.45 -15.90 15.90
CA TYR A 468 -6.15 -15.63 14.67
C TYR A 468 -7.23 -14.57 14.86
N SER A 469 -7.59 -13.95 13.76
CA SER A 469 -8.75 -13.09 13.62
C SER A 469 -9.86 -13.88 12.93
N VAL A 470 -11.12 -13.54 13.19
CA VAL A 470 -12.31 -14.23 12.62
C VAL A 470 -12.44 -14.08 11.10
N GLY A 471 -11.52 -13.38 10.44
CA GLY A 471 -11.43 -13.33 8.99
C GLY A 471 -12.56 -12.55 8.32
N SER A 472 -12.56 -12.56 7.00
CA SER A 472 -13.38 -11.67 6.18
C SER A 472 -14.86 -12.07 6.08
N ASP A 473 -15.24 -13.27 6.54
CA ASP A 473 -16.64 -13.65 6.73
C ASP A 473 -17.21 -13.28 8.11
N ASN A 474 -16.35 -12.76 9.00
CA ASN A 474 -16.66 -12.32 10.35
C ASN A 474 -17.19 -13.45 11.27
N GLN A 475 -16.89 -14.72 10.96
CA GLN A 475 -17.32 -15.87 11.75
C GLN A 475 -16.11 -16.55 12.40
N ASP A 476 -16.27 -17.00 13.64
CA ASP A 476 -15.22 -17.76 14.31
C ASP A 476 -15.21 -19.20 13.80
N ASN A 477 -14.36 -19.47 12.81
CA ASN A 477 -14.22 -20.79 12.19
C ASN A 477 -13.21 -21.67 12.93
N ARG A 478 -12.78 -21.26 14.13
CA ARG A 478 -11.84 -21.97 15.02
C ARG A 478 -10.52 -22.36 14.34
N ALA A 479 -10.08 -21.56 13.38
CA ALA A 479 -8.91 -21.75 12.54
C ALA A 479 -8.87 -23.09 11.78
N ALA A 480 -10.02 -23.71 11.53
CA ALA A 480 -10.09 -24.97 10.77
C ALA A 480 -9.67 -24.79 9.30
N ALA A 481 -9.94 -23.61 8.74
CA ALA A 481 -9.39 -23.16 7.47
C ALA A 481 -8.87 -21.74 7.60
N ILE A 482 -7.73 -21.47 6.96
CA ILE A 482 -7.00 -20.21 7.02
C ILE A 482 -6.85 -19.67 5.61
N GLN A 483 -7.23 -18.40 5.43
CA GLN A 483 -6.89 -17.63 4.25
C GLN A 483 -6.68 -16.17 4.65
N ASN A 484 -5.43 -15.71 4.62
CA ASN A 484 -5.10 -14.34 5.01
C ASN A 484 -5.46 -13.35 3.89
N THR A 485 -6.73 -13.00 3.80
CA THR A 485 -7.23 -12.00 2.86
C THR A 485 -8.33 -11.17 3.51
N ALA A 486 -8.44 -9.90 3.12
CA ALA A 486 -9.57 -9.07 3.49
C ALA A 486 -10.77 -9.25 2.56
N SER A 487 -10.56 -9.81 1.36
CA SER A 487 -11.67 -10.16 0.47
C SER A 487 -12.49 -11.28 1.10
N ARG A 488 -13.82 -11.21 0.98
CA ARG A 488 -14.74 -12.11 1.67
C ARG A 488 -14.54 -13.56 1.23
N VAL A 489 -14.15 -14.43 2.18
CA VAL A 489 -14.00 -15.88 2.00
C VAL A 489 -14.81 -16.58 3.08
N ALA A 490 -15.75 -17.43 2.69
CA ALA A 490 -16.58 -18.17 3.63
C ALA A 490 -15.80 -19.30 4.30
N GLY A 491 -15.93 -19.41 5.63
CA GLY A 491 -15.38 -20.50 6.42
C GLY A 491 -13.88 -20.40 6.69
N ALA A 492 -13.25 -19.26 6.40
CA ALA A 492 -11.80 -19.06 6.56
C ALA A 492 -11.50 -17.93 7.55
N ASP A 493 -10.62 -18.22 8.50
CA ASP A 493 -10.08 -17.26 9.46
C ASP A 493 -8.78 -16.62 8.94
N TYR A 494 -8.37 -15.51 9.57
CA TYR A 494 -7.12 -14.81 9.27
C TYR A 494 -6.05 -15.15 10.32
N LEU A 495 -4.99 -15.85 9.91
CA LEU A 495 -3.92 -16.33 10.79
C LEU A 495 -2.91 -15.24 11.14
N ILE A 496 -2.67 -15.04 12.43
CA ILE A 496 -1.70 -14.08 12.96
C ILE A 496 -0.43 -14.78 13.44
N TRP A 497 -0.59 -15.85 14.23
CA TRP A 497 0.52 -16.64 14.78
C TRP A 497 0.11 -18.11 14.86
N PRO A 498 0.93 -19.07 14.40
CA PRO A 498 2.20 -18.88 13.70
C PRO A 498 2.04 -18.10 12.39
N PRO A 499 3.02 -17.28 11.99
CA PRO A 499 2.90 -16.45 10.79
C PRO A 499 2.81 -17.31 9.51
N LEU A 500 1.94 -16.93 8.59
CA LEU A 500 1.71 -17.68 7.34
C LEU A 500 3.00 -17.93 6.55
N TYR A 501 3.88 -16.94 6.38
CA TYR A 501 5.17 -17.13 5.69
C TYR A 501 6.06 -18.19 6.34
N ALA A 502 6.11 -18.27 7.67
CA ALA A 502 6.88 -19.30 8.36
C ALA A 502 6.31 -20.69 8.05
N MET A 503 4.98 -20.82 8.06
CA MET A 503 4.28 -22.07 7.76
C MET A 503 4.50 -22.51 6.31
N VAL A 504 4.36 -21.58 5.36
CA VAL A 504 4.61 -21.86 3.93
C VAL A 504 6.07 -22.23 3.70
N ARG A 505 7.01 -21.47 4.27
CA ARG A 505 8.45 -21.76 4.16
C ARG A 505 8.77 -23.16 4.70
N GLN A 506 8.21 -23.53 5.85
CA GLN A 506 8.40 -24.87 6.41
C GLN A 506 7.80 -25.95 5.51
N HIS A 507 6.59 -25.76 4.99
CA HIS A 507 5.96 -26.71 4.07
C HIS A 507 6.77 -26.91 2.79
N LEU A 508 7.30 -25.83 2.20
CA LEU A 508 8.16 -25.90 1.01
C LEU A 508 9.49 -26.61 1.32
N LYS A 509 10.03 -26.45 2.53
CA LYS A 509 11.20 -27.24 2.99
C LYS A 509 10.88 -28.71 3.12
N ASP A 510 9.80 -29.05 3.83
CA ASP A 510 9.37 -30.42 4.09
C ASP A 510 9.02 -31.18 2.80
N SER A 511 8.48 -30.47 1.80
CA SER A 511 8.15 -31.03 0.48
C SER A 511 9.31 -31.01 -0.53
N GLY A 512 10.48 -30.45 -0.18
CA GLY A 512 11.64 -30.34 -1.07
C GLY A 512 11.43 -29.38 -2.26
N GLN A 513 10.45 -28.48 -2.17
CA GLN A 513 10.11 -27.50 -3.20
C GLN A 513 10.85 -26.16 -3.04
N LEU A 514 11.47 -25.94 -1.88
CA LEU A 514 12.36 -24.81 -1.66
C LEU A 514 13.72 -25.09 -2.32
N LYS A 515 14.00 -24.47 -3.47
CA LYS A 515 15.24 -24.62 -4.25
C LYS A 515 15.88 -23.28 -4.61
#